data_AF-A0A964AH15-F1
#
_entry.id   AF-A0A964AH15-F1
#
_cell.length_a   1.000
_cell.length_b   1.000
_cell.length_c   1.000
_cell.angle_alpha   90.00
_cell.angle_beta   90.00
_cell.angle_gamma   90.00
#
_symmetry.space_group_name_H-M   'P 1'
#
loop_
_entity.id
_entity.type
_entity.pdbx_description
1 polymer ?
#
loop_
_entity_poly.entity_id
_entity_poly.type
_entity_poly.pdbx_seq_one_letter_code
_entity_poly.pdbx_strand_id
1 'polypeptide(L)'
;MLEPLHVVHQRLRHHPRAVPWRVRFSMGLGRGARSREITMLAPATAAAPVLSRVHNGVLLLNPADVAIAAPEHADGLPEALAALQALHSIPIHLGTRPPFNPEERPVDLPATEVPDRPTPVPGTLAVGLDIGGTGLKVCAMRDGRALRHAQAPTWPEGARGVASLIERSRALVLEVAAGERVGSLGVGFASPMGIGGQVVGLSTVMQQRLGGVEALQGFAERVAEGITDGPIAFFNDLANLGLSLSGEGRRRLLRLQIGTSFGGCWIDADGTVNPAELGRLVVDAAPDARPHTYLPLRGAMKSYLSNYGIGLTLNALLDEEVPARDVGFRWATLNRQADPRGPELVDWVVTLLRGVVAEAVAFLPGLHEVELGGAMLQDATGRLIRRALDEPGWPVRVGLSRNPGYDGAVAAARAPLLDTPLRGVRRLGA
;
A
#
# COMPACT_ATOMS: atom_id res chain seq x y z
N MET A 1 18.35 12.63 -14.50
CA MET A 1 17.69 12.94 -13.21
C MET A 1 16.21 12.67 -13.40
N LEU A 2 15.59 11.87 -12.52
CA LEU A 2 14.16 11.56 -12.60
C LEU A 2 13.34 12.85 -12.36
N GLU A 3 12.37 13.16 -13.23
CA GLU A 3 11.43 14.25 -13.00
C GLU A 3 10.09 13.69 -12.52
N PRO A 4 9.70 13.87 -11.24
CA PRO A 4 8.44 13.34 -10.72
C PRO A 4 7.21 13.93 -11.41
N LEU A 5 6.15 13.13 -11.54
CA LEU A 5 4.88 13.51 -12.18
C LEU A 5 4.29 14.82 -11.62
N HIS A 6 4.39 15.04 -10.31
CA HIS A 6 3.92 16.28 -9.69
C HIS A 6 4.69 17.52 -10.16
N VAL A 7 6.01 17.41 -10.40
CA VAL A 7 6.84 18.50 -10.94
C VAL A 7 6.44 18.80 -12.37
N VAL A 8 6.26 17.74 -13.18
CA VAL A 8 5.73 17.87 -14.55
C VAL A 8 4.40 18.60 -14.53
N HIS A 9 3.47 18.23 -13.65
CA HIS A 9 2.18 18.90 -13.54
C HIS A 9 2.29 20.36 -13.10
N GLN A 10 3.16 20.68 -12.13
CA GLN A 10 3.38 22.08 -11.72
C GLN A 10 3.92 22.91 -12.89
N ARG A 11 4.88 22.38 -13.65
CA ARG A 11 5.38 23.04 -14.87
C ARG A 11 4.28 23.23 -15.91
N LEU A 12 3.45 22.22 -16.14
CA LEU A 12 2.35 22.29 -17.11
C LEU A 12 1.27 23.31 -16.71
N ARG A 13 1.03 23.53 -15.41
CA ARG A 13 0.11 24.59 -14.93
C ARG A 13 0.54 25.99 -15.32
N HIS A 14 1.84 26.22 -15.43
CA HIS A 14 2.42 27.51 -15.82
C HIS A 14 2.75 27.59 -17.31
N HIS A 15 2.42 26.56 -18.10
CA HIS A 15 2.69 26.55 -19.53
C HIS A 15 1.78 27.56 -20.26
N PRO A 16 2.30 28.38 -21.19
CA PRO A 16 1.52 29.43 -21.86
C PRO A 16 0.35 28.92 -22.71
N ARG A 17 0.38 27.62 -23.07
CA ARG A 17 -0.70 26.92 -23.80
C ARG A 17 -1.51 25.95 -22.93
N ALA A 18 -1.43 26.07 -21.60
CA ALA A 18 -2.17 25.19 -20.71
C ALA A 18 -3.67 25.44 -20.83
N VAL A 19 -4.45 24.38 -21.02
CA VAL A 19 -5.90 24.42 -21.10
C VAL A 19 -6.52 23.51 -20.03
N PRO A 20 -7.75 23.78 -19.57
CA PRO A 20 -8.39 22.99 -18.53
C PRO A 20 -8.95 21.67 -19.07
N TRP A 21 -8.48 20.57 -18.50
CA TRP A 21 -9.04 19.23 -18.61
C TRP A 21 -9.86 18.94 -17.37
N ARG A 22 -11.08 18.43 -17.52
CA ARG A 22 -11.94 18.08 -16.38
C ARG A 22 -12.07 16.58 -16.27
N VAL A 23 -11.86 16.05 -15.07
CA VAL A 23 -12.05 14.64 -14.77
C VAL A 23 -12.99 14.51 -13.60
N ARG A 24 -14.03 13.70 -13.77
CA ARG A 24 -15.02 13.40 -12.75
C ARG A 24 -14.95 11.93 -12.40
N PHE A 25 -14.76 11.63 -11.12
CA PHE A 25 -14.76 10.29 -10.55
C PHE A 25 -16.09 10.05 -9.88
N SER A 26 -16.89 9.09 -10.36
CA SER A 26 -18.17 8.70 -9.77
C SER A 26 -17.93 7.52 -8.81
N MET A 27 -18.11 7.73 -7.52
CA MET A 27 -17.95 6.73 -6.47
C MET A 27 -19.30 6.06 -6.20
N GLY A 28 -19.34 4.73 -6.25
CA GLY A 28 -20.58 3.97 -6.06
C GLY A 28 -20.39 2.78 -5.13
N LEU A 29 -20.97 2.84 -3.93
CA LEU A 29 -21.48 1.69 -3.17
C LEU A 29 -22.53 2.20 -2.14
N GLY A 30 -23.79 2.39 -2.57
CA GLY A 30 -24.91 2.79 -1.69
C GLY A 30 -25.80 3.91 -2.26
N ARG A 31 -26.95 4.19 -1.62
CA ARG A 31 -28.05 5.09 -2.07
C ARG A 31 -27.71 6.60 -2.20
N GLY A 32 -26.47 6.95 -2.49
CA GLY A 32 -26.06 8.27 -2.94
C GLY A 32 -24.78 8.13 -3.75
N ALA A 33 -24.88 8.20 -5.08
CA ALA A 33 -23.72 8.32 -5.94
C ALA A 33 -23.02 9.64 -5.59
N ARG A 34 -21.74 9.57 -5.23
CA ARG A 34 -20.92 10.75 -4.93
C ARG A 34 -19.96 10.92 -6.08
N SER A 35 -19.86 12.10 -6.68
CA SER A 35 -18.79 12.36 -7.64
C SER A 35 -17.74 13.34 -7.09
N ARG A 36 -16.55 13.27 -7.66
CA ARG A 36 -15.49 14.25 -7.45
C ARG A 36 -15.00 14.76 -8.79
N GLU A 37 -15.08 16.06 -8.97
CA GLU A 37 -14.50 16.73 -10.13
C GLU A 37 -13.12 17.31 -9.80
N ILE A 38 -12.16 17.11 -10.69
CA ILE A 38 -10.82 17.67 -10.62
C ILE A 38 -10.53 18.33 -11.96
N THR A 39 -10.14 19.60 -11.93
CA THR A 39 -9.61 20.30 -13.09
C THR A 39 -8.09 20.19 -13.12
N MET A 40 -7.55 19.80 -14.26
CA MET A 40 -6.12 19.70 -14.54
C MET A 40 -5.76 20.69 -15.63
N LEU A 41 -4.57 21.28 -15.55
CA LEU A 41 -4.06 22.15 -16.61
C LEU A 41 -2.97 21.41 -17.37
N ALA A 42 -3.17 21.27 -18.67
CA ALA A 42 -2.21 20.67 -19.59
C ALA A 42 -2.45 21.22 -21.01
N PRO A 43 -1.41 21.38 -21.85
CA PRO A 43 -1.61 21.57 -23.29
C PRO A 43 -2.51 20.47 -23.87
N ALA A 44 -3.29 20.78 -24.92
CA ALA A 44 -4.14 19.79 -25.59
C ALA A 44 -3.35 18.55 -26.07
N THR A 45 -2.10 18.75 -26.46
CA THR A 45 -1.19 17.68 -26.93
C THR A 45 -0.54 16.87 -25.80
N ALA A 46 -0.76 17.21 -24.53
CA ALA A 46 -0.13 16.58 -23.36
C ALA A 46 -1.09 15.64 -22.61
N ALA A 47 -1.69 14.71 -23.35
CA ALA A 47 -2.66 13.75 -22.84
C ALA A 47 -2.09 12.77 -21.80
N ALA A 48 -0.83 12.33 -21.96
CA ALA A 48 -0.26 11.27 -21.12
C ALA A 48 -0.22 11.63 -19.61
N PRO A 49 0.27 12.80 -19.18
CA PRO A 49 0.18 13.21 -17.77
C PRO A 49 -1.25 13.25 -17.23
N VAL A 50 -2.24 13.68 -18.04
CA VAL A 50 -3.66 13.68 -17.64
C VAL A 50 -4.14 12.26 -17.38
N LEU A 51 -3.86 11.32 -18.28
CA LEU A 51 -4.23 9.91 -18.14
C LEU A 51 -3.53 9.22 -16.96
N SER A 52 -2.24 9.51 -16.71
CA SER A 52 -1.54 9.04 -15.51
C SER A 52 -2.21 9.53 -14.23
N ARG A 53 -2.71 10.77 -14.22
CA ARG A 53 -3.46 11.30 -13.08
C ARG A 53 -4.84 10.68 -12.95
N VAL A 54 -5.54 10.41 -14.06
CA VAL A 54 -6.80 9.64 -14.03
C VAL A 54 -6.55 8.28 -13.39
N HIS A 55 -5.54 7.55 -13.86
CA HIS A 55 -5.12 6.27 -13.29
C HIS A 55 -4.87 6.35 -11.78
N ASN A 56 -4.12 7.36 -11.33
CA ASN A 56 -3.86 7.58 -9.91
C ASN A 56 -5.15 7.85 -9.12
N GLY A 57 -6.05 8.67 -9.67
CA GLY A 57 -7.35 8.95 -9.07
C GLY A 57 -8.22 7.71 -8.97
N VAL A 58 -8.21 6.83 -9.97
CA VAL A 58 -8.92 5.53 -9.92
C VAL A 58 -8.41 4.68 -8.77
N LEU A 59 -7.08 4.58 -8.62
CA LEU A 59 -6.48 3.78 -7.55
C LEU A 59 -6.74 4.35 -6.15
N LEU A 60 -6.78 5.68 -6.01
CA LEU A 60 -6.93 6.35 -4.72
C LEU A 60 -8.39 6.49 -4.27
N LEU A 61 -9.30 6.71 -5.21
CA LEU A 61 -10.73 6.93 -4.93
C LEU A 61 -11.58 5.67 -5.12
N ASN A 62 -11.04 4.66 -5.83
CA ASN A 62 -11.75 3.45 -6.23
C ASN A 62 -13.17 3.74 -6.78
N PRO A 63 -13.29 4.60 -7.81
CA PRO A 63 -14.57 4.98 -8.40
C PRO A 63 -15.21 3.81 -9.13
N ALA A 64 -16.53 3.85 -9.27
CA ALA A 64 -17.27 2.92 -10.13
C ALA A 64 -17.28 3.36 -11.61
N ASP A 65 -17.07 4.65 -11.88
CA ASP A 65 -17.08 5.24 -13.22
C ASP A 65 -16.20 6.51 -13.28
N VAL A 66 -15.62 6.81 -14.44
CA VAL A 66 -14.81 8.01 -14.69
C VAL A 66 -15.23 8.72 -15.98
N ALA A 67 -15.51 10.01 -15.89
CA ALA A 67 -15.75 10.86 -17.05
C ALA A 67 -14.59 11.85 -17.25
N ILE A 68 -14.12 11.98 -18.50
CA ILE A 68 -13.03 12.87 -18.89
C ILE A 68 -13.56 13.83 -19.96
N ALA A 69 -13.31 15.13 -19.76
CA ALA A 69 -13.58 16.16 -20.74
C ALA A 69 -12.30 16.85 -21.18
N ALA A 70 -12.00 16.70 -22.46
CA ALA A 70 -10.90 17.33 -23.17
C ALA A 70 -11.39 18.61 -23.87
N PRO A 71 -10.60 19.70 -23.87
CA PRO A 71 -11.07 20.99 -24.37
C PRO A 71 -11.28 21.08 -25.90
N GLU A 72 -10.46 20.43 -26.74
CA GLU A 72 -10.49 20.68 -28.22
C GLU A 72 -10.15 19.45 -29.10
N HIS A 73 -10.58 18.23 -28.70
CA HIS A 73 -10.39 16.92 -29.38
C HIS A 73 -9.33 15.99 -28.80
N ALA A 74 -9.66 14.70 -28.85
CA ALA A 74 -9.02 13.58 -28.17
C ALA A 74 -7.95 12.88 -29.04
N ASP A 75 -7.43 13.55 -30.06
CA ASP A 75 -6.58 12.94 -31.09
C ASP A 75 -5.26 12.45 -30.46
N GLY A 76 -5.24 11.18 -30.06
CA GLY A 76 -4.15 10.56 -29.29
C GLY A 76 -4.55 9.86 -27.98
N LEU A 77 -5.81 10.01 -27.53
CA LEU A 77 -6.34 9.31 -26.36
C LEU A 77 -6.84 7.86 -26.59
N PRO A 78 -7.44 7.47 -27.74
CA PRO A 78 -8.20 6.22 -27.83
C PRO A 78 -7.45 4.96 -27.37
N GLU A 79 -6.21 4.78 -27.83
CA GLU A 79 -5.39 3.63 -27.45
C GLU A 79 -5.00 3.67 -25.96
N ALA A 80 -4.55 4.83 -25.47
CA ALA A 80 -4.16 5.00 -24.07
C ALA A 80 -5.36 4.88 -23.11
N LEU A 81 -6.56 5.30 -23.53
CA LEU A 81 -7.80 5.10 -22.81
C LEU A 81 -8.22 3.63 -22.81
N ALA A 82 -8.12 2.93 -23.93
CA ALA A 82 -8.42 1.50 -23.98
C ALA A 82 -7.50 0.71 -23.05
N ALA A 83 -6.21 1.05 -22.99
CA ALA A 83 -5.27 0.47 -22.04
C ALA A 83 -5.67 0.77 -20.58
N LEU A 84 -6.07 2.01 -20.29
CA LEU A 84 -6.52 2.41 -18.95
C LEU A 84 -7.83 1.70 -18.53
N GLN A 85 -8.79 1.55 -19.44
CA GLN A 85 -10.04 0.81 -19.22
C GLN A 85 -9.75 -0.66 -18.94
N ALA A 86 -8.86 -1.29 -19.72
CA ALA A 86 -8.46 -2.68 -19.51
C ALA A 86 -7.81 -2.89 -18.13
N LEU A 87 -7.03 -1.93 -17.65
CA LEU A 87 -6.36 -2.00 -16.35
C LEU A 87 -7.32 -1.94 -15.16
N HIS A 88 -8.34 -1.09 -15.23
CA HIS A 88 -9.22 -0.81 -14.08
C HIS A 88 -10.57 -1.50 -14.15
N SER A 89 -10.98 -2.00 -15.33
CA SER A 89 -12.29 -2.61 -15.55
C SER A 89 -13.47 -1.70 -15.14
N ILE A 90 -13.26 -0.37 -15.19
CA ILE A 90 -14.30 0.63 -14.97
C ILE A 90 -14.64 1.31 -16.31
N PRO A 91 -15.90 1.73 -16.53
CA PRO A 91 -16.23 2.58 -17.65
C PRO A 91 -15.45 3.89 -17.59
N ILE A 92 -14.92 4.30 -18.75
CA ILE A 92 -14.34 5.63 -18.93
C ILE A 92 -15.05 6.31 -20.10
N HIS A 93 -15.70 7.44 -19.83
CA HIS A 93 -16.48 8.19 -20.81
C HIS A 93 -15.77 9.47 -21.24
N LEU A 94 -15.86 9.80 -22.53
CA LEU A 94 -15.41 11.08 -23.09
C LEU A 94 -16.60 12.01 -23.35
N GLY A 95 -16.49 13.27 -23.00
CA GLY A 95 -17.53 14.28 -23.27
C GLY A 95 -16.99 15.71 -23.26
N THR A 96 -17.81 16.67 -23.72
CA THR A 96 -17.44 18.11 -23.71
C THR A 96 -17.54 18.73 -22.31
N ARG A 97 -18.34 18.13 -21.44
CA ARG A 97 -18.43 18.45 -20.01
C ARG A 97 -18.83 17.20 -19.23
N PRO A 98 -18.13 16.83 -18.14
CA PRO A 98 -18.62 15.77 -17.27
C PRO A 98 -19.95 16.24 -16.66
N PRO A 99 -21.02 15.43 -16.65
CA PRO A 99 -22.29 15.87 -16.09
C PRO A 99 -22.10 16.20 -14.60
N PHE A 100 -22.56 17.37 -14.17
CA PHE A 100 -22.48 17.79 -12.77
C PHE A 100 -23.89 17.73 -12.18
N ASN A 101 -24.09 16.93 -11.14
CA ASN A 101 -25.33 16.93 -10.37
C ASN A 101 -25.16 17.83 -9.13
N PRO A 102 -25.81 19.00 -9.07
CA PRO A 102 -25.67 19.93 -7.94
C PRO A 102 -26.21 19.40 -6.60
N GLU A 103 -26.96 18.30 -6.60
CA GLU A 103 -27.43 17.65 -5.36
C GLU A 103 -26.35 16.80 -4.67
N GLU A 104 -25.21 16.56 -5.33
CA GLU A 104 -24.09 15.82 -4.76
C GLU A 104 -23.33 16.71 -3.75
N ARG A 105 -23.67 16.57 -2.47
CA ARG A 105 -23.03 17.36 -1.40
C ARG A 105 -21.59 16.92 -1.15
N PRO A 106 -20.68 17.86 -0.81
CA PRO A 106 -19.38 17.54 -0.23
C PRO A 106 -19.56 16.67 1.03
N VAL A 107 -18.64 15.73 1.24
CA VAL A 107 -18.68 14.84 2.41
C VAL A 107 -18.27 15.62 3.65
N ASP A 108 -19.24 15.98 4.47
CA ASP A 108 -19.07 16.05 5.93
C ASP A 108 -19.84 14.89 6.52
N LEU A 109 -19.14 13.90 7.09
CA LEU A 109 -19.77 12.90 7.94
C LEU A 109 -18.84 12.50 9.10
N PRO A 110 -19.36 12.52 10.34
CA PRO A 110 -18.64 12.06 11.53
C PRO A 110 -18.84 10.56 11.75
N ALA A 111 -17.82 9.91 12.31
CA ALA A 111 -17.96 8.85 13.32
C ALA A 111 -16.61 8.66 14.03
N THR A 112 -16.51 9.21 15.23
CA THR A 112 -15.38 9.09 16.16
C THR A 112 -15.44 7.84 17.04
N GLU A 113 -16.42 6.95 16.83
CA GLU A 113 -16.55 5.74 17.64
C GLU A 113 -15.47 4.74 17.26
N VAL A 114 -14.51 4.57 18.17
CA VAL A 114 -13.55 3.48 18.13
C VAL A 114 -14.28 2.23 18.62
N PRO A 115 -14.33 1.13 17.83
CA PRO A 115 -14.95 -0.11 18.29
C PRO A 115 -14.27 -0.61 19.58
N ASP A 116 -15.07 -1.07 20.54
CA ASP A 116 -14.54 -1.77 21.71
C ASP A 116 -13.78 -3.02 21.26
N ARG A 117 -12.57 -3.19 21.81
CA ARG A 117 -11.69 -4.31 21.46
C ARG A 117 -11.93 -5.45 22.45
N PRO A 118 -12.38 -6.64 22.02
CA PRO A 118 -12.30 -7.82 22.87
C PRO A 118 -10.87 -8.01 23.38
N THR A 119 -10.74 -8.23 24.69
CA THR A 119 -9.47 -8.58 25.30
C THR A 119 -9.21 -10.06 25.03
N PRO A 120 -7.97 -10.48 24.68
CA PRO A 120 -7.62 -11.89 24.65
C PRO A 120 -8.02 -12.56 25.97
N VAL A 121 -8.30 -13.87 25.92
CA VAL A 121 -8.52 -14.64 27.15
C VAL A 121 -7.36 -14.37 28.11
N PRO A 122 -7.59 -13.96 29.37
CA PRO A 122 -6.53 -13.65 30.32
C PRO A 122 -5.49 -14.79 30.39
N GLY A 123 -4.20 -14.42 30.37
CA GLY A 123 -3.10 -15.38 30.41
C GLY A 123 -2.72 -16.03 29.06
N THR A 124 -3.34 -15.64 27.95
CA THR A 124 -2.98 -16.13 26.61
C THR A 124 -2.22 -15.09 25.78
N LEU A 125 -1.58 -15.54 24.70
CA LEU A 125 -0.92 -14.68 23.70
C LEU A 125 -1.83 -14.44 22.49
N ALA A 126 -1.79 -13.21 21.98
CA ALA A 126 -2.25 -12.93 20.62
C ALA A 126 -1.04 -12.99 19.68
N VAL A 127 -1.07 -13.90 18.69
CA VAL A 127 0.05 -14.07 17.75
C VAL A 127 -0.35 -13.56 16.36
N GLY A 128 0.56 -12.84 15.73
CA GLY A 128 0.37 -12.30 14.39
C GLY A 128 1.48 -12.74 13.46
N LEU A 129 1.11 -13.30 12.32
CA LEU A 129 1.99 -13.73 11.25
C LEU A 129 1.78 -12.82 10.03
N ASP A 130 2.85 -12.25 9.50
CA ASP A 130 2.89 -11.43 8.29
C ASP A 130 3.70 -12.17 7.22
N ILE A 131 3.03 -12.50 6.10
CA ILE A 131 3.59 -13.26 4.99
C ILE A 131 3.80 -12.33 3.79
N GLY A 132 5.04 -11.85 3.66
CA GLY A 132 5.46 -11.04 2.53
C GLY A 132 6.03 -11.87 1.37
N GLY A 133 6.43 -11.15 0.31
CA GLY A 133 7.06 -11.73 -0.89
C GLY A 133 8.36 -12.50 -0.62
N THR A 134 9.14 -12.04 0.36
CA THR A 134 10.49 -12.54 0.66
C THR A 134 10.70 -12.97 2.10
N GLY A 135 9.90 -12.48 3.05
CA GLY A 135 10.03 -12.81 4.46
C GLY A 135 8.68 -13.09 5.13
N LEU A 136 8.72 -14.04 6.08
CA LEU A 136 7.72 -14.30 7.12
C LEU A 136 8.16 -13.57 8.38
N LYS A 137 7.23 -12.89 9.05
CA LYS A 137 7.50 -12.23 10.33
C LYS A 137 6.39 -12.58 11.29
N VAL A 138 6.75 -12.88 12.53
CA VAL A 138 5.78 -13.23 13.56
C VAL A 138 6.03 -12.37 14.79
N CYS A 139 4.94 -11.95 15.43
CA CYS A 139 4.96 -11.23 16.70
C CYS A 139 4.03 -11.94 17.69
N ALA A 140 4.50 -12.12 18.93
CA ALA A 140 3.65 -12.47 20.06
C ALA A 140 3.31 -11.20 20.86
N MET A 141 2.03 -11.03 21.19
CA MET A 141 1.51 -9.87 21.93
C MET A 141 0.74 -10.27 23.18
N ARG A 142 0.82 -9.41 24.19
CA ARG A 142 0.01 -9.44 25.41
C ARG A 142 -0.30 -8.02 25.85
N ASP A 143 -1.53 -7.76 26.27
CA ASP A 143 -1.97 -6.44 26.77
C ASP A 143 -1.62 -5.27 25.85
N GLY A 144 -1.76 -5.48 24.54
CA GLY A 144 -1.48 -4.48 23.50
C GLY A 144 0.01 -4.22 23.22
N ARG A 145 0.93 -4.94 23.88
CA ARG A 145 2.38 -4.81 23.72
C ARG A 145 2.97 -6.03 23.01
N ALA A 146 3.92 -5.78 22.12
CA ALA A 146 4.74 -6.84 21.51
C ALA A 146 5.77 -7.33 22.52
N LEU A 147 5.86 -8.66 22.70
CA LEU A 147 6.78 -9.30 23.63
C LEU A 147 7.99 -9.90 22.91
N ARG A 148 7.73 -10.60 21.80
CA ARG A 148 8.73 -11.37 21.04
C ARG A 148 8.45 -11.28 19.57
N HIS A 149 9.50 -11.37 18.77
CA HIS A 149 9.44 -11.38 17.32
C HIS A 149 10.33 -12.49 16.78
N ALA A 150 9.91 -13.10 15.67
CA ALA A 150 10.73 -14.00 14.87
C ALA A 150 10.55 -13.66 13.39
N GLN A 151 11.52 -14.06 12.57
CA GLN A 151 11.43 -13.91 11.12
C GLN A 151 12.17 -15.03 10.40
N ALA A 152 11.70 -15.39 9.21
CA ALA A 152 12.36 -16.33 8.31
C ALA A 152 12.12 -15.92 6.85
N PRO A 153 12.89 -16.42 5.89
CA PRO A 153 12.55 -16.28 4.48
C PRO A 153 11.19 -16.93 4.16
N THR A 154 10.35 -16.29 3.35
CA THR A 154 9.11 -16.92 2.84
C THR A 154 9.45 -18.14 2.00
N TRP A 155 10.50 -18.00 1.19
CA TRP A 155 10.98 -18.98 0.22
C TRP A 155 12.48 -19.20 0.41
N PRO A 156 12.90 -20.04 1.38
CA PRO A 156 14.27 -20.53 1.39
C PRO A 156 14.58 -21.28 0.09
N GLU A 157 15.86 -21.46 -0.21
CA GLU A 157 16.30 -22.09 -1.46
C GLU A 157 15.64 -23.46 -1.66
N GLY A 158 15.15 -23.71 -2.88
CA GLY A 158 14.42 -24.94 -3.21
C GLY A 158 12.98 -25.04 -2.70
N ALA A 159 12.56 -24.26 -1.69
CA ALA A 159 11.23 -24.38 -1.11
C ALA A 159 10.11 -23.95 -2.06
N ARG A 160 9.07 -24.79 -2.15
CA ARG A 160 7.86 -24.59 -2.97
C ARG A 160 6.65 -25.26 -2.31
N GLY A 161 5.46 -24.87 -2.76
CA GLY A 161 4.19 -25.45 -2.35
C GLY A 161 3.64 -24.90 -1.03
N VAL A 162 2.32 -24.98 -0.88
CA VAL A 162 1.60 -24.47 0.29
C VAL A 162 1.94 -25.23 1.58
N ALA A 163 2.17 -26.54 1.50
CA ALA A 163 2.53 -27.36 2.67
C ALA A 163 3.82 -26.85 3.34
N SER A 164 4.83 -26.54 2.52
CA SER A 164 6.11 -25.99 2.98
C SER A 164 5.93 -24.61 3.64
N LEU A 165 5.02 -23.79 3.10
CA LEU A 165 4.69 -22.49 3.70
C LEU A 165 3.96 -22.64 5.04
N ILE A 166 3.03 -23.60 5.15
CA ILE A 166 2.29 -23.91 6.39
C ILE A 166 3.26 -24.36 7.48
N GLU A 167 4.13 -25.33 7.19
CA GLU A 167 5.10 -25.87 8.15
C GLU A 167 5.98 -24.75 8.74
N ARG A 168 6.54 -23.89 7.89
CA ARG A 168 7.36 -22.75 8.35
C ARG A 168 6.56 -21.73 9.16
N SER A 169 5.33 -21.44 8.72
CA SER A 169 4.44 -20.52 9.42
C SER A 169 4.14 -21.03 10.83
N ARG A 170 3.84 -22.33 10.96
CA ARG A 170 3.62 -23.01 12.24
C ARG A 170 4.86 -22.98 13.13
N ALA A 171 6.03 -23.31 12.56
CA ALA A 171 7.29 -23.31 13.31
C ALA A 171 7.59 -21.94 13.91
N LEU A 172 7.46 -20.87 13.13
CA LEU A 172 7.66 -19.49 13.61
C LEU A 172 6.62 -19.06 14.66
N VAL A 173 5.36 -19.46 14.49
CA VAL A 173 4.31 -19.18 15.49
C VAL A 173 4.63 -19.86 16.82
N LEU A 174 5.05 -21.12 16.79
CA LEU A 174 5.44 -21.86 18.00
C LEU A 174 6.72 -21.30 18.64
N GLU A 175 7.70 -20.89 17.82
CA GLU A 175 8.93 -20.24 18.29
C GLU A 175 8.62 -18.97 19.10
N VAL A 176 7.80 -18.05 18.56
CA VAL A 176 7.45 -16.83 19.31
C VAL A 176 6.53 -17.09 20.48
N ALA A 177 5.72 -18.16 20.43
CA ALA A 177 4.88 -18.55 21.55
C ALA A 177 5.73 -19.04 22.73
N ALA A 178 6.89 -19.66 22.46
CA ALA A 178 7.86 -20.12 23.46
C ALA A 178 7.22 -21.00 24.57
N GLY A 179 6.29 -21.87 24.17
CA GLY A 179 5.55 -22.76 25.07
C GLY A 179 4.35 -22.13 25.80
N GLU A 180 4.12 -20.82 25.65
CA GLU A 180 2.94 -20.15 26.20
C GLU A 180 1.70 -20.42 25.32
N ARG A 181 0.51 -20.43 25.94
CA ARG A 181 -0.75 -20.68 25.25
C ARG A 181 -1.10 -19.54 24.28
N VAL A 182 -1.35 -19.86 23.02
CA VAL A 182 -1.88 -18.94 22.02
C VAL A 182 -3.41 -18.90 22.14
N GLY A 183 -3.96 -17.71 22.33
CA GLY A 183 -5.41 -17.47 22.44
C GLY A 183 -6.06 -16.95 21.16
N SER A 184 -5.26 -16.42 20.22
CA SER A 184 -5.73 -16.01 18.90
C SER A 184 -4.58 -15.93 17.90
N LEU A 185 -4.88 -16.16 16.62
CA LEU A 185 -3.90 -16.08 15.53
C LEU A 185 -4.42 -15.21 14.38
N GLY A 186 -3.70 -14.15 14.04
CA GLY A 186 -3.92 -13.42 12.80
C GLY A 186 -2.85 -13.71 11.77
N VAL A 187 -3.26 -13.83 10.50
CA VAL A 187 -2.39 -14.13 9.37
C VAL A 187 -2.60 -13.07 8.28
N GLY A 188 -1.63 -12.19 8.13
CA GLY A 188 -1.52 -11.25 7.02
C GLY A 188 -0.83 -11.89 5.84
N PHE A 189 -1.38 -11.70 4.65
CA PHE A 189 -0.83 -12.25 3.42
C PHE A 189 -0.80 -11.19 2.33
N ALA A 190 0.36 -11.05 1.68
CA ALA A 190 0.59 -10.05 0.64
C ALA A 190 -0.11 -10.41 -0.69
N SER A 191 -1.45 -10.40 -0.67
CA SER A 191 -2.28 -10.69 -1.85
C SER A 191 -3.65 -10.01 -1.79
N PRO A 192 -4.27 -9.74 -2.95
CA PRO A 192 -5.66 -9.29 -3.01
C PRO A 192 -6.60 -10.32 -2.37
N MET A 193 -7.51 -9.85 -1.52
CA MET A 193 -8.51 -10.69 -0.85
C MET A 193 -9.93 -10.24 -1.19
N GLY A 194 -10.77 -11.20 -1.52
CA GLY A 194 -12.22 -11.06 -1.69
C GLY A 194 -12.95 -11.19 -0.36
N ILE A 195 -14.28 -11.26 -0.43
CA ILE A 195 -15.16 -11.39 0.75
C ILE A 195 -14.81 -12.66 1.53
N GLY A 196 -14.80 -12.56 2.86
CA GLY A 196 -14.54 -13.71 3.74
C GLY A 196 -13.09 -14.23 3.68
N GLY A 197 -12.12 -13.38 3.35
CA GLY A 197 -10.69 -13.72 3.40
C GLY A 197 -10.22 -14.65 2.29
N GLN A 198 -11.00 -14.82 1.22
CA GLN A 198 -10.59 -15.60 0.07
C GLN A 198 -9.50 -14.86 -0.71
N VAL A 199 -8.38 -15.52 -1.01
CA VAL A 199 -7.38 -14.96 -1.91
C VAL A 199 -7.91 -15.02 -3.35
N VAL A 200 -8.02 -13.87 -4.01
CA VAL A 200 -8.62 -13.76 -5.36
C VAL A 200 -7.59 -13.63 -6.48
N GLY A 201 -6.32 -13.46 -6.12
CA GLY A 201 -5.21 -13.43 -7.06
C GLY A 201 -3.89 -13.64 -6.35
N LEU A 202 -2.83 -13.93 -7.11
CA LEU A 202 -1.46 -14.05 -6.62
C LEU A 202 -0.53 -13.26 -7.54
N SER A 203 0.56 -12.73 -6.99
CA SER A 203 1.65 -12.24 -7.84
C SER A 203 2.29 -13.39 -8.61
N THR A 204 2.94 -13.10 -9.76
CA THR A 204 3.62 -14.12 -10.57
C THR A 204 4.62 -14.96 -9.76
N VAL A 205 5.36 -14.31 -8.85
CA VAL A 205 6.31 -15.00 -7.96
C VAL A 205 5.59 -15.96 -7.00
N MET A 206 4.48 -15.51 -6.41
CA MET A 206 3.66 -16.35 -5.53
C MET A 206 3.03 -17.51 -6.31
N GLN A 207 2.53 -17.26 -7.52
CA GLN A 207 1.93 -18.27 -8.38
C GLN A 207 2.95 -19.34 -8.78
N GLN A 208 4.19 -18.96 -9.13
CA GLN A 208 5.27 -19.90 -9.42
C GLN A 208 5.67 -20.75 -8.21
N ARG A 209 5.52 -20.24 -6.99
CA ARG A 209 5.89 -20.92 -5.75
C ARG A 209 4.77 -21.78 -5.16
N LEU A 210 3.52 -21.32 -5.27
CA LEU A 210 2.35 -21.92 -4.62
C LEU A 210 1.43 -22.68 -5.58
N GLY A 211 1.47 -22.37 -6.88
CA GLY A 211 0.45 -22.77 -7.84
C GLY A 211 -0.68 -21.74 -7.90
N GLY A 212 -1.93 -22.21 -7.99
CA GLY A 212 -3.12 -21.36 -8.03
C GLY A 212 -3.59 -20.86 -6.66
N VAL A 213 -4.61 -19.99 -6.66
CA VAL A 213 -5.23 -19.46 -5.42
C VAL A 213 -5.89 -20.57 -4.59
N GLU A 214 -6.30 -21.65 -5.25
CA GLU A 214 -6.97 -22.82 -4.66
C GLU A 214 -6.07 -23.53 -3.64
N ALA A 215 -4.75 -23.48 -3.83
CA ALA A 215 -3.79 -24.07 -2.89
C ALA A 215 -3.87 -23.44 -1.48
N LEU A 216 -4.34 -22.19 -1.39
CA LEU A 216 -4.48 -21.43 -0.15
C LEU A 216 -5.82 -21.66 0.56
N GLN A 217 -6.70 -22.50 0.04
CA GLN A 217 -7.94 -22.87 0.73
C GLN A 217 -7.61 -23.47 2.11
N GLY A 218 -8.26 -22.95 3.16
CA GLY A 218 -8.03 -23.40 4.53
C GLY A 218 -6.60 -23.13 5.05
N PHE A 219 -5.84 -22.20 4.45
CA PHE A 219 -4.44 -21.98 4.82
C PHE A 219 -4.29 -21.58 6.30
N ALA A 220 -5.04 -20.58 6.77
CA ALA A 220 -4.91 -20.09 8.14
C ALA A 220 -5.35 -21.14 9.17
N GLU A 221 -6.39 -21.92 8.88
CA GLU A 221 -6.86 -23.05 9.70
C GLU A 221 -5.75 -24.10 9.86
N ARG A 222 -5.09 -24.49 8.76
CA ARG A 222 -3.98 -25.45 8.80
C ARG A 222 -2.76 -24.91 9.54
N VAL A 223 -2.52 -23.59 9.52
CA VAL A 223 -1.50 -22.97 10.35
C VAL A 223 -1.91 -23.00 11.83
N ALA A 224 -3.18 -22.80 12.15
CA ALA A 224 -3.67 -22.76 13.53
C ALA A 224 -3.87 -24.13 14.20
N GLU A 225 -4.00 -25.20 13.42
CA GLU A 225 -4.34 -26.54 13.90
C GLU A 225 -3.41 -27.01 15.04
N GLY A 226 -3.97 -27.28 16.22
CA GLY A 226 -3.20 -27.68 17.41
C GLY A 226 -2.33 -26.58 18.04
N ILE A 227 -2.43 -25.33 17.57
CA ILE A 227 -1.76 -24.15 18.16
C ILE A 227 -2.74 -23.32 18.99
N THR A 228 -3.95 -23.10 18.48
CA THR A 228 -4.98 -22.30 19.14
C THR A 228 -6.38 -22.82 18.80
N ASP A 229 -7.25 -22.87 19.82
CA ASP A 229 -8.70 -23.07 19.64
C ASP A 229 -9.47 -21.74 19.58
N GLY A 230 -8.79 -20.63 19.84
CA GLY A 230 -9.38 -19.29 19.78
C GLY A 230 -9.45 -18.69 18.37
N PRO A 231 -9.89 -17.43 18.26
CA PRO A 231 -10.20 -16.79 16.98
C PRO A 231 -9.01 -16.74 16.01
N ILE A 232 -9.28 -17.08 14.75
CA ILE A 232 -8.32 -16.97 13.64
C ILE A 232 -8.81 -15.94 12.62
N ALA A 233 -7.89 -15.11 12.12
CA ALA A 233 -8.17 -14.15 11.06
C ALA A 233 -7.16 -14.29 9.91
N PHE A 234 -7.64 -14.24 8.67
CA PHE A 234 -6.83 -14.22 7.44
C PHE A 234 -7.20 -13.02 6.57
N PHE A 235 -6.23 -12.20 6.20
CA PHE A 235 -6.47 -10.88 5.58
C PHE A 235 -5.30 -10.40 4.72
N ASN A 236 -5.57 -9.41 3.87
CA ASN A 236 -4.53 -8.64 3.20
C ASN A 236 -3.71 -7.86 4.25
N ASP A 237 -2.40 -8.00 4.19
CA ASP A 237 -1.43 -7.39 5.12
C ASP A 237 -1.61 -5.87 5.27
N LEU A 238 -1.73 -5.15 4.16
CA LEU A 238 -1.85 -3.68 4.13
C LEU A 238 -3.24 -3.21 4.58
N ALA A 239 -4.30 -3.91 4.20
CA ALA A 239 -5.65 -3.61 4.65
C ALA A 239 -5.73 -3.70 6.18
N ASN A 240 -5.17 -4.78 6.75
CA ASN A 240 -5.18 -4.98 8.18
C ASN A 240 -4.29 -3.99 8.95
N LEU A 241 -3.16 -3.58 8.38
CA LEU A 241 -2.38 -2.49 8.95
C LEU A 241 -3.21 -1.20 9.07
N GLY A 242 -3.93 -0.83 8.01
CA GLY A 242 -4.85 0.31 8.04
C GLY A 242 -5.96 0.15 9.06
N LEU A 243 -6.53 -1.05 9.19
CA LEU A 243 -7.58 -1.34 10.18
C LEU A 243 -7.06 -1.24 11.61
N SER A 244 -5.84 -1.69 11.88
CA SER A 244 -5.21 -1.53 13.19
C SER A 244 -5.06 -0.06 13.56
N LEU A 245 -4.57 0.77 12.62
CA LEU A 245 -4.42 2.21 12.81
C LEU A 245 -5.77 2.93 12.95
N SER A 246 -6.76 2.55 12.15
CA SER A 246 -8.12 3.07 12.26
C SER A 246 -8.74 2.72 13.62
N GLY A 247 -8.53 1.50 14.10
CA GLY A 247 -8.94 1.08 15.44
C GLY A 247 -8.18 1.81 16.56
N GLU A 248 -7.05 2.48 16.30
CA GLU A 248 -6.38 3.40 17.23
C GLU A 248 -6.93 4.83 17.16
N GLY A 249 -7.99 5.06 16.38
CA GLY A 249 -8.58 6.39 16.19
C GLY A 249 -7.85 7.25 15.16
N ARG A 250 -6.88 6.71 14.41
CA ARG A 250 -6.21 7.45 13.33
C ARG A 250 -7.22 7.69 12.20
N ARG A 251 -7.25 8.91 11.66
CA ARG A 251 -8.17 9.34 10.60
C ARG A 251 -7.43 10.23 9.63
N ARG A 252 -7.94 10.31 8.39
CA ARG A 252 -7.35 11.09 7.32
C ARG A 252 -5.84 10.85 7.16
N LEU A 253 -5.47 9.57 7.17
CA LEU A 253 -4.09 9.10 7.18
C LEU A 253 -3.80 8.24 5.95
N LEU A 254 -2.68 8.53 5.27
CA LEU A 254 -2.11 7.65 4.26
C LEU A 254 -0.97 6.84 4.86
N ARG A 255 -1.08 5.52 4.89
CA ARG A 255 0.00 4.63 5.30
C ARG A 255 0.75 4.13 4.06
N LEU A 256 2.06 4.37 3.99
CA LEU A 256 2.94 3.91 2.90
C LEU A 256 3.92 2.85 3.39
N GLN A 257 3.83 1.65 2.84
CA GLN A 257 4.72 0.53 3.17
C GLN A 257 5.78 0.34 2.09
N ILE A 258 7.04 0.53 2.48
CA ILE A 258 8.22 0.44 1.64
C ILE A 258 8.98 -0.84 1.99
N GLY A 259 8.87 -1.86 1.14
CA GLY A 259 9.55 -3.14 1.31
C GLY A 259 9.75 -3.84 -0.02
N THR A 260 9.67 -5.18 -0.02
CA THR A 260 9.75 -6.00 -1.24
C THR A 260 8.81 -5.52 -2.35
N SER A 261 7.63 -5.05 -1.95
CA SER A 261 6.75 -4.25 -2.80
C SER A 261 6.62 -2.84 -2.22
N PHE A 262 5.96 -1.98 -2.96
CA PHE A 262 5.43 -0.72 -2.45
C PHE A 262 3.90 -0.84 -2.39
N GLY A 263 3.30 -0.44 -1.28
CA GLY A 263 1.85 -0.44 -1.12
C GLY A 263 1.41 0.46 0.02
N GLY A 264 0.13 0.45 0.33
CA GLY A 264 -0.36 1.19 1.48
C GLY A 264 -1.87 1.13 1.64
N CYS A 265 -2.38 2.01 2.48
CA CYS A 265 -3.81 2.20 2.66
C CYS A 265 -4.12 3.66 3.00
N TRP A 266 -5.32 4.09 2.65
CA TRP A 266 -5.90 5.35 3.07
C TRP A 266 -6.95 5.10 4.16
N ILE A 267 -6.89 5.85 5.25
CA ILE A 267 -7.90 5.86 6.31
C ILE A 267 -8.68 7.17 6.20
N ASP A 268 -9.97 7.09 5.91
CA ASP A 268 -10.82 8.27 5.73
C ASP A 268 -11.22 8.91 7.08
N ALA A 269 -12.02 9.98 7.06
CA ALA A 269 -12.52 10.64 8.26
C ALA A 269 -13.44 9.75 9.13
N ASP A 270 -14.17 8.84 8.50
CA ASP A 270 -15.07 7.91 9.19
C ASP A 270 -14.35 6.65 9.70
N GLY A 271 -13.04 6.52 9.42
CA GLY A 271 -12.25 5.34 9.78
C GLY A 271 -12.30 4.21 8.76
N THR A 272 -13.00 4.39 7.63
CA THR A 272 -12.99 3.45 6.53
C THR A 272 -11.56 3.31 5.99
N VAL A 273 -11.11 2.07 5.91
CA VAL A 273 -9.78 1.72 5.39
C VAL A 273 -9.92 1.29 3.95
N ASN A 274 -9.32 2.07 3.06
CA ASN A 274 -9.22 1.78 1.66
C ASN A 274 -7.83 1.20 1.39
N PRO A 275 -7.69 -0.13 1.18
CA PRO A 275 -6.43 -0.68 0.72
C PRO A 275 -6.13 -0.03 -0.63
N ALA A 276 -4.98 0.61 -0.72
CA ALA A 276 -4.60 1.30 -1.93
C ALA A 276 -3.44 0.52 -2.53
N GLU A 277 -3.62 0.06 -3.76
CA GLU A 277 -2.58 -0.56 -4.58
C GLU A 277 -1.55 0.51 -5.01
N LEU A 278 -1.03 1.26 -4.03
CA LEU A 278 -0.24 2.48 -4.24
C LEU A 278 1.01 2.18 -5.04
N GLY A 279 1.56 0.96 -4.98
CA GLY A 279 2.66 0.56 -5.85
C GLY A 279 2.39 0.78 -7.34
N ARG A 280 1.13 0.89 -7.75
CA ARG A 280 0.69 1.16 -9.12
C ARG A 280 0.52 2.64 -9.45
N LEU A 281 0.56 3.59 -8.50
CA LEU A 281 0.46 5.01 -8.91
C LEU A 281 1.67 5.36 -9.78
N VAL A 282 1.39 6.04 -10.88
CA VAL A 282 2.41 6.54 -11.79
C VAL A 282 3.01 7.80 -11.18
N VAL A 283 4.33 7.78 -10.99
CA VAL A 283 5.13 8.90 -10.44
C VAL A 283 6.16 9.41 -11.43
N ASP A 284 6.33 8.72 -12.56
CA ASP A 284 7.21 9.09 -13.66
C ASP A 284 6.43 8.92 -14.97
N ALA A 285 6.31 9.98 -15.75
CA ALA A 285 5.63 9.95 -17.05
C ALA A 285 6.60 10.09 -18.22
N ALA A 286 7.92 9.95 -17.98
CA ALA A 286 8.91 10.02 -19.03
C ALA A 286 8.76 8.86 -20.03
N PRO A 287 9.10 9.05 -21.32
CA PRO A 287 9.02 8.00 -22.33
C PRO A 287 9.89 6.76 -22.02
N ASP A 288 10.94 6.93 -21.23
CA ASP A 288 11.87 5.90 -20.79
C ASP A 288 11.59 5.38 -19.36
N ALA A 289 10.46 5.78 -18.75
CA ALA A 289 10.08 5.37 -17.40
C ALA A 289 10.17 3.84 -17.20
N ARG A 290 10.61 3.44 -16.00
CA ARG A 290 10.86 2.03 -15.67
C ARG A 290 9.57 1.21 -15.82
N PRO A 291 9.61 0.03 -16.46
CA PRO A 291 8.44 -0.83 -16.54
C PRO A 291 8.05 -1.35 -15.16
N HIS A 292 6.76 -1.57 -14.95
CA HIS A 292 6.25 -2.29 -13.79
C HIS A 292 6.51 -3.79 -13.99
N THR A 293 6.96 -4.48 -12.93
CA THR A 293 7.40 -5.88 -13.03
C THR A 293 6.29 -6.85 -13.46
N TYR A 294 5.02 -6.52 -13.22
CA TYR A 294 3.89 -7.45 -13.38
C TYR A 294 2.68 -6.90 -14.14
N LEU A 295 2.71 -5.61 -14.50
CA LEU A 295 1.55 -4.94 -15.12
C LEU A 295 2.06 -4.21 -16.35
N PRO A 296 1.23 -4.03 -17.39
CA PRO A 296 1.59 -3.24 -18.57
C PRO A 296 1.54 -1.74 -18.25
N LEU A 297 2.26 -1.34 -17.20
CA LEU A 297 2.38 0.02 -16.67
C LEU A 297 3.86 0.42 -16.69
N ARG A 298 4.14 1.69 -16.91
CA ARG A 298 5.48 2.28 -16.77
C ARG A 298 5.42 3.42 -15.79
N GLY A 299 6.54 3.70 -15.13
CA GLY A 299 6.64 4.81 -14.19
C GLY A 299 5.87 4.62 -12.88
N ALA A 300 5.39 3.40 -12.63
CA ALA A 300 4.69 3.06 -11.39
C ALA A 300 5.67 3.13 -10.21
N MET A 301 5.24 3.70 -9.08
CA MET A 301 6.15 3.99 -7.98
C MET A 301 6.83 2.75 -7.41
N LYS A 302 6.20 1.57 -7.49
CA LYS A 302 6.84 0.31 -7.09
C LYS A 302 8.15 0.07 -7.83
N SER A 303 8.25 0.45 -9.10
CA SER A 303 9.47 0.31 -9.91
C SER A 303 10.64 1.17 -9.41
N TYR A 304 10.37 2.10 -8.49
CA TYR A 304 11.36 3.02 -7.92
C TYR A 304 11.52 2.83 -6.41
N LEU A 305 10.42 2.74 -5.66
CA LEU A 305 10.41 2.75 -4.19
C LEU A 305 10.29 1.36 -3.55
N SER A 306 10.17 0.26 -4.32
CA SER A 306 10.34 -1.07 -3.74
C SER A 306 11.81 -1.37 -3.44
N ASN A 307 12.10 -2.42 -2.66
CA ASN A 307 13.47 -2.92 -2.47
C ASN A 307 14.18 -3.14 -3.81
N TYR A 308 13.47 -3.67 -4.80
CA TYR A 308 14.02 -3.88 -6.14
C TYR A 308 14.33 -2.54 -6.83
N GLY A 309 13.39 -1.61 -6.82
CA GLY A 309 13.56 -0.29 -7.44
C GLY A 309 14.69 0.54 -6.82
N ILE A 310 14.78 0.53 -5.49
CA ILE A 310 15.87 1.17 -4.73
C ILE A 310 17.18 0.44 -4.98
N GLY A 311 17.17 -0.90 -5.03
CA GLY A 311 18.32 -1.73 -5.34
C GLY A 311 18.94 -1.39 -6.69
N LEU A 312 18.13 -1.22 -7.75
CA LEU A 312 18.63 -0.81 -9.07
C LEU A 312 19.37 0.55 -9.02
N THR A 313 18.84 1.51 -8.27
CA THR A 313 19.49 2.82 -8.09
C THR A 313 20.76 2.68 -7.27
N LEU A 314 20.73 1.89 -6.20
CA LEU A 314 21.90 1.63 -5.36
C LEU A 314 23.02 0.92 -6.13
N ASN A 315 22.69 -0.06 -6.97
CA ASN A 315 23.67 -0.76 -7.83
C ASN A 315 24.38 0.21 -8.76
N ALA A 316 23.65 1.16 -9.36
CA ALA A 316 24.23 2.20 -10.20
C ALA A 316 25.16 3.14 -9.41
N LEU A 317 24.83 3.46 -8.15
CA LEU A 317 25.67 4.30 -7.29
C LEU A 317 26.94 3.59 -6.79
N LEU A 318 26.87 2.27 -6.64
CA LEU A 318 27.98 1.45 -6.11
C LEU A 318 28.83 0.80 -7.19
N ASP A 319 28.34 0.75 -8.44
CA ASP A 319 28.91 -0.05 -9.52
C ASP A 319 29.05 -1.55 -9.16
N GLU A 320 28.10 -2.07 -8.37
CA GLU A 320 28.05 -3.48 -7.93
C GLU A 320 26.60 -3.98 -7.84
N GLU A 321 26.41 -5.30 -7.94
CA GLU A 321 25.08 -5.89 -7.72
C GLU A 321 24.80 -6.09 -6.23
N VAL A 322 23.80 -5.40 -5.70
CA VAL A 322 23.26 -5.61 -4.36
C VAL A 322 22.00 -6.49 -4.44
N PRO A 323 21.99 -7.69 -3.84
CA PRO A 323 20.80 -8.53 -3.80
C PRO A 323 19.61 -7.81 -3.16
N ALA A 324 18.41 -7.96 -3.70
CA ALA A 324 17.20 -7.24 -3.25
C ALA A 324 16.87 -7.42 -1.75
N ARG A 325 17.30 -8.54 -1.14
CA ARG A 325 17.15 -8.80 0.30
C ARG A 325 18.11 -7.96 1.17
N ASP A 326 19.25 -7.56 0.61
CA ASP A 326 20.34 -6.89 1.31
C ASP A 326 20.33 -5.36 1.10
N VAL A 327 19.51 -4.85 0.16
CA VAL A 327 19.40 -3.41 -0.17
C VAL A 327 19.22 -2.53 1.06
N GLY A 328 18.28 -2.88 1.95
CA GLY A 328 18.03 -2.11 3.17
C GLY A 328 19.23 -2.08 4.12
N PHE A 329 19.91 -3.22 4.29
CA PHE A 329 21.11 -3.34 5.12
C PHE A 329 22.30 -2.56 4.53
N ARG A 330 22.50 -2.69 3.21
CA ARG A 330 23.56 -1.99 2.50
C ARG A 330 23.37 -0.49 2.58
N TRP A 331 22.15 0.00 2.35
CA TRP A 331 21.82 1.42 2.48
C TRP A 331 22.01 1.94 3.91
N ALA A 332 21.53 1.21 4.93
CA ALA A 332 21.74 1.57 6.33
C ALA A 332 23.24 1.64 6.69
N THR A 333 24.06 0.77 6.10
CA THR A 333 25.52 0.75 6.30
C THR A 333 26.17 2.01 5.70
N LEU A 334 25.82 2.38 4.47
CA LEU A 334 26.30 3.63 3.85
C LEU A 334 25.97 4.85 4.72
N ASN A 335 24.73 4.95 5.21
CA ASN A 335 24.31 6.04 6.08
C ASN A 335 25.07 6.07 7.41
N ARG A 336 25.35 4.92 8.02
CA ARG A 336 26.14 4.85 9.27
C ARG A 336 27.60 5.23 9.07
N GLN A 337 28.16 4.91 7.92
CA GLN A 337 29.55 5.21 7.57
C GLN A 337 29.74 6.64 7.03
N ALA A 338 28.66 7.44 6.98
CA ALA A 338 28.64 8.77 6.36
C ALA A 338 29.17 8.77 4.92
N ASP A 339 28.96 7.66 4.19
CA ASP A 339 29.28 7.56 2.78
C ASP A 339 28.35 8.47 1.98
N PRO A 340 28.85 9.35 1.09
CA PRO A 340 28.02 10.33 0.37
C PRO A 340 26.90 9.73 -0.47
N ARG A 341 27.03 8.45 -0.89
CA ARG A 341 26.01 7.73 -1.66
C ARG A 341 24.77 7.40 -0.82
N GLY A 342 24.91 7.31 0.51
CA GLY A 342 23.81 7.10 1.44
C GLY A 342 22.81 8.27 1.44
N PRO A 343 23.27 9.50 1.74
CA PRO A 343 22.46 10.72 1.61
C PRO A 343 21.92 10.97 0.20
N GLU A 344 22.71 10.72 -0.86
CA GLU A 344 22.22 10.85 -2.24
C GLU A 344 21.00 9.96 -2.51
N LEU A 345 21.03 8.71 -2.03
CA LEU A 345 19.89 7.80 -2.13
C LEU A 345 18.70 8.25 -1.26
N VAL A 346 18.94 8.88 -0.10
CA VAL A 346 17.89 9.50 0.71
C VAL A 346 17.20 10.62 -0.06
N ASP A 347 17.95 11.54 -0.67
CA ASP A 347 17.38 12.67 -1.41
C ASP A 347 16.55 12.20 -2.61
N TRP A 348 17.02 11.16 -3.30
CA TRP A 348 16.28 10.53 -4.39
C TRP A 348 14.96 9.91 -3.92
N VAL A 349 14.97 9.14 -2.83
CA VAL A 349 13.74 8.55 -2.26
C VAL A 349 12.79 9.63 -1.74
N VAL A 350 13.30 10.68 -1.10
CA VAL A 350 12.52 11.81 -0.59
C VAL A 350 11.82 12.53 -1.74
N THR A 351 12.52 12.80 -2.84
CA THR A 351 11.96 13.43 -4.05
C THR A 351 10.77 12.64 -4.60
N LEU A 352 10.91 11.32 -4.66
CA LEU A 352 9.85 10.40 -5.09
C LEU A 352 8.66 10.40 -4.12
N LEU A 353 8.92 10.28 -2.81
CA LEU A 353 7.88 10.28 -1.79
C LEU A 353 7.09 11.59 -1.77
N ARG A 354 7.75 12.74 -1.96
CA ARG A 354 7.06 14.03 -2.10
C ARG A 354 6.07 14.02 -3.25
N GLY A 355 6.43 13.40 -4.38
CA GLY A 355 5.52 13.26 -5.50
C GLY A 355 4.33 12.36 -5.22
N VAL A 356 4.55 11.22 -4.56
CA VAL A 356 3.47 10.32 -4.13
C VAL A 356 2.49 11.05 -3.20
N VAL A 357 3.04 11.76 -2.21
CA VAL A 357 2.23 12.49 -1.23
C VAL A 357 1.51 13.67 -1.87
N ALA A 358 2.14 14.41 -2.78
CA ALA A 358 1.49 15.50 -3.51
C ALA A 358 0.30 14.99 -4.35
N GLU A 359 0.46 13.86 -5.04
CA GLU A 359 -0.64 13.21 -5.75
C GLU A 359 -1.75 12.79 -4.77
N ALA A 360 -1.39 12.13 -3.66
CA ALA A 360 -2.35 11.74 -2.65
C ALA A 360 -3.13 12.92 -2.07
N VAL A 361 -2.47 14.04 -1.74
CA VAL A 361 -3.12 15.27 -1.24
C VAL A 361 -4.11 15.82 -2.27
N ALA A 362 -3.79 15.76 -3.55
CA ALA A 362 -4.71 16.22 -4.60
C ALA A 362 -6.00 15.38 -4.68
N PHE A 363 -5.91 14.09 -4.39
CA PHE A 363 -7.02 13.13 -4.50
C PHE A 363 -7.67 12.75 -3.17
N LEU A 364 -7.08 13.00 -2.01
CA LEU A 364 -7.60 12.54 -0.71
C LEU A 364 -7.94 13.78 0.14
N PRO A 365 -9.21 14.20 0.23
CA PRO A 365 -9.58 15.42 0.94
C PRO A 365 -9.24 15.29 2.42
N GLY A 366 -8.68 16.35 2.98
CA GLY A 366 -8.35 16.40 4.40
C GLY A 366 -7.23 15.46 4.84
N LEU A 367 -6.55 14.77 3.91
CA LEU A 367 -5.29 14.07 4.20
C LEU A 367 -4.36 15.06 4.89
N HIS A 368 -4.02 14.78 6.14
CA HIS A 368 -3.14 15.62 6.95
C HIS A 368 -2.01 14.82 7.60
N GLU A 369 -2.01 13.50 7.43
CA GLU A 369 -1.00 12.62 7.99
C GLU A 369 -0.57 11.54 7.01
N VAL A 370 0.74 11.37 6.87
CA VAL A 370 1.34 10.26 6.12
C VAL A 370 2.24 9.48 7.07
N GLU A 371 2.01 8.19 7.19
CA GLU A 371 2.86 7.30 7.99
C GLU A 371 3.66 6.38 7.08
N LEU A 372 4.99 6.49 7.15
CA LEU A 372 5.92 5.67 6.38
C LEU A 372 6.40 4.48 7.21
N GLY A 373 6.57 3.32 6.59
CA GLY A 373 7.12 2.17 7.28
C GLY A 373 7.57 1.09 6.33
N GLY A 374 7.92 -0.05 6.89
CA GLY A 374 8.63 -1.11 6.20
C GLY A 374 10.10 -1.22 6.60
N ALA A 375 10.69 -2.37 6.31
CA ALA A 375 11.96 -2.77 6.89
C ALA A 375 13.14 -1.88 6.44
N MET A 376 13.08 -1.29 5.25
CA MET A 376 14.14 -0.37 4.78
C MET A 376 14.17 0.95 5.54
N LEU A 377 13.10 1.29 6.25
CA LEU A 377 13.00 2.51 7.05
C LEU A 377 13.38 2.30 8.51
N GLN A 378 13.99 1.16 8.85
CA GLN A 378 14.57 0.93 10.17
C GLN A 378 15.76 1.88 10.41
N ASP A 379 16.04 2.13 11.68
CA ASP A 379 17.21 2.86 12.17
C ASP A 379 17.42 4.27 11.57
N ALA A 380 18.66 4.57 11.17
CA ALA A 380 19.10 5.88 10.72
C ALA A 380 18.44 6.29 9.40
N THR A 381 18.24 5.33 8.50
CA THR A 381 17.66 5.57 7.16
C THR A 381 16.26 6.19 7.26
N GLY A 382 15.36 5.59 8.04
CA GLY A 382 14.02 6.15 8.26
C GLY A 382 14.06 7.53 8.87
N ARG A 383 14.94 7.76 9.86
CA ARG A 383 15.09 9.08 10.52
C ARG A 383 15.57 10.16 9.55
N LEU A 384 16.50 9.84 8.66
CA LEU A 384 16.99 10.77 7.63
C LEU A 384 15.88 11.13 6.64
N ILE A 385 15.16 10.13 6.12
CA ILE A 385 14.03 10.35 5.20
C ILE A 385 12.95 11.18 5.88
N ARG A 386 12.56 10.86 7.13
CA ARG A 386 11.56 11.63 7.86
C ARG A 386 11.98 13.09 8.00
N ARG A 387 13.23 13.35 8.42
CA ARG A 387 13.75 14.73 8.57
C ARG A 387 13.74 15.49 7.25
N ALA A 388 14.16 14.84 6.16
CA ALA A 388 14.15 15.43 4.83
C ALA A 388 12.74 15.66 4.27
N LEU A 389 11.73 14.95 4.80
CA LEU A 389 10.32 15.15 4.48
C LEU A 389 9.63 16.16 5.41
N ASP A 390 10.24 16.49 6.55
CA ASP A 390 9.70 17.42 7.55
C ASP A 390 10.01 18.86 7.15
N GLU A 391 9.38 19.33 6.06
CA GLU A 391 9.52 20.70 5.57
C GLU A 391 8.41 21.63 6.10
N PRO A 392 8.77 22.82 6.62
CA PRO A 392 7.78 23.82 6.98
C PRO A 392 6.85 24.17 5.81
N GLY A 393 5.54 24.18 6.08
CA GLY A 393 4.53 24.56 5.08
C GLY A 393 3.98 23.41 4.23
N TRP A 394 4.44 22.17 4.43
CA TRP A 394 3.82 21.02 3.78
C TRP A 394 2.44 20.72 4.41
N PRO A 395 1.38 20.41 3.61
CA PRO A 395 0.02 20.31 4.14
C PRO A 395 -0.24 19.00 4.91
N VAL A 396 0.78 18.14 5.04
CA VAL A 396 0.70 16.87 5.74
C VAL A 396 1.87 16.70 6.70
N ARG A 397 1.57 16.10 7.85
CA ARG A 397 2.58 15.64 8.80
C ARG A 397 3.09 14.27 8.37
N VAL A 398 4.40 14.12 8.26
CA VAL A 398 5.02 12.83 7.91
C VAL A 398 5.64 12.18 9.14
N GLY A 399 5.14 10.99 9.47
CA GLY A 399 5.61 10.13 10.54
C GLY A 399 6.30 8.88 10.03
N LEU A 400 7.10 8.26 10.91
CA LEU A 400 7.52 6.87 10.75
C LEU A 400 6.62 5.99 11.59
N SER A 401 6.37 4.77 11.12
CA SER A 401 5.70 3.75 11.91
C SER A 401 6.47 3.47 13.20
N ARG A 402 5.74 3.05 14.24
CA ARG A 402 6.34 2.72 15.56
C ARG A 402 7.22 1.47 15.51
N ASN A 403 6.90 0.52 14.64
CA ASN A 403 7.63 -0.76 14.53
C ASN A 403 8.03 -1.06 13.07
N PRO A 404 8.81 -0.18 12.39
CA PRO A 404 9.12 -0.33 10.97
C PRO A 404 9.65 -1.74 10.69
N GLY A 405 8.96 -2.46 9.82
CA GLY A 405 9.32 -3.83 9.45
C GLY A 405 8.49 -4.91 10.15
N TYR A 406 7.95 -4.68 11.35
CA TYR A 406 7.07 -5.62 12.07
C TYR A 406 5.60 -5.17 12.16
N ASP A 407 5.28 -4.00 11.60
CA ASP A 407 3.94 -3.42 11.62
C ASP A 407 2.85 -4.39 11.14
N GLY A 408 3.13 -5.15 10.08
CA GLY A 408 2.21 -6.16 9.54
C GLY A 408 1.93 -7.28 10.55
N ALA A 409 2.95 -7.78 11.25
CA ALA A 409 2.81 -8.83 12.26
C ALA A 409 2.08 -8.32 13.52
N VAL A 410 2.37 -7.09 13.95
CA VAL A 410 1.67 -6.44 15.06
C VAL A 410 0.20 -6.20 14.71
N ALA A 411 -0.09 -5.67 13.52
CA ALA A 411 -1.45 -5.52 13.04
C ALA A 411 -2.13 -6.90 12.96
N ALA A 412 -1.42 -7.93 12.50
CA ALA A 412 -1.96 -9.28 12.40
C ALA A 412 -2.36 -9.84 13.74
N ALA A 413 -1.53 -9.70 14.78
CA ALA A 413 -1.84 -10.18 16.12
C ALA A 413 -3.11 -9.53 16.70
N ARG A 414 -3.41 -8.29 16.30
CA ARG A 414 -4.59 -7.54 16.74
C ARG A 414 -5.84 -7.87 15.94
N ALA A 415 -5.72 -8.37 14.71
CA ALA A 415 -6.85 -8.53 13.80
C ALA A 415 -7.97 -9.44 14.34
N PRO A 416 -7.68 -10.60 14.98
CA PRO A 416 -8.72 -11.43 15.58
C PRO A 416 -9.48 -10.74 16.74
N LEU A 417 -8.93 -9.66 17.28
CA LEU A 417 -9.45 -8.90 18.42
C LEU A 417 -10.21 -7.62 18.01
N LEU A 418 -10.37 -7.36 16.71
CA LEU A 418 -11.14 -6.21 16.23
C LEU A 418 -12.58 -6.65 15.99
N ASP A 419 -13.56 -6.07 16.69
CA ASP A 419 -14.96 -6.51 16.60
C ASP A 419 -15.68 -6.03 15.32
N THR A 420 -15.02 -5.26 14.45
CA THR A 420 -15.62 -4.78 13.21
C THR A 420 -15.92 -5.94 12.25
N PRO A 421 -17.08 -5.99 11.56
CA PRO A 421 -17.31 -6.89 10.43
C PRO A 421 -16.40 -6.47 9.28
N LEU A 422 -15.23 -7.10 9.21
CA LEU A 422 -14.16 -6.72 8.30
C LEU A 422 -14.44 -7.27 6.89
N ARG A 423 -14.54 -6.39 5.88
CA ARG A 423 -14.49 -6.82 4.47
C ARG A 423 -13.20 -7.58 4.23
N GLY A 424 -13.30 -8.81 3.76
CA GLY A 424 -12.13 -9.65 3.49
C GLY A 424 -11.50 -10.31 4.70
N VAL A 425 -12.23 -10.43 5.82
CA VAL A 425 -11.82 -11.28 6.95
C VAL A 425 -12.77 -12.44 7.09
N ARG A 426 -12.21 -13.64 7.16
CA ARG A 426 -12.87 -14.81 7.73
C ARG A 426 -12.52 -14.84 9.21
N ARG A 427 -13.52 -14.67 10.08
CA ARG A 427 -13.38 -15.17 11.46
C ARG A 427 -13.76 -16.64 11.46
N LEU A 428 -12.86 -17.46 11.94
CA LEU A 428 -13.02 -18.90 11.99
C LEU A 428 -13.14 -19.28 13.47
N GLY A 429 -14.31 -19.78 13.87
CA GLY A 429 -14.60 -20.22 15.24
C GLY A 429 -15.36 -19.19 16.08
N ALA A 430 -16.46 -19.65 16.67
CA ALA A 430 -16.96 -19.25 17.98
C ALA A 430 -16.96 -20.50 18.86
#